data_AF-A0A1Q9PJJ1-F1
#
_entry.id   AF-A0A1Q9PJJ1-F1
#
_cell.length_a   1.000
_cell.length_b   1.000
_cell.length_c   1.000
_cell.angle_alpha   90.00
_cell.angle_beta   90.00
_cell.angle_gamma   90.00
#
_symmetry.space_group_name_H-M   'P 1'
#
loop_
_entity.id
_entity.type
_entity.pdbx_description
1 polymer ?
#
loop_
_entity_poly.entity_id
_entity_poly.type
_entity_poly.pdbx_seq_one_letter_code
_entity_poly.pdbx_strand_id
1 'polypeptide(L)' 'MLFTTTITTAEQTFSNTTSLYPVTSKQLLPALRNCGFQSVELYGNFEKDPYSLNSAAVIVVAKK' A
#
# COMPACT_ATOMS: atom_id res chain seq x y z
N MET A 1 -2.63 -3.49 -12.97
CA MET A 1 -1.22 -3.08 -13.11
C MET A 1 -0.37 -4.32 -12.89
N LEU A 2 0.60 -4.62 -13.76
CA LEU A 2 1.49 -5.76 -13.53
C LEU A 2 2.69 -5.30 -12.71
N PHE A 3 3.07 -6.09 -11.71
CA PHE A 3 4.26 -5.87 -10.91
C PHE A 3 5.20 -7.05 -11.10
N THR A 4 6.39 -6.75 -11.61
CA THR A 4 7.43 -7.73 -11.87
C THR A 4 8.59 -7.46 -10.93
N THR A 5 9.00 -8.49 -10.20
CA THR A 5 10.21 -8.48 -9.39
C THR A 5 11.21 -9.47 -9.95
N THR A 6 12.45 -9.03 -10.04
CA THR A 6 13.58 -9.85 -10.49
C THR A 6 14.62 -9.90 -9.38
N ILE A 7 15.09 -11.10 -9.05
CA ILE A 7 16.19 -11.33 -8.12
C ILE A 7 17.31 -12.03 -8.88
N THR A 8 18.50 -11.45 -8.86
CA THR A 8 19.70 -12.04 -9.47
C THR A 8 20.64 -12.50 -8.38
N THR A 9 21.04 -13.77 -8.43
CA THR A 9 22.11 -14.36 -7.63
C THR A 9 23.37 -14.50 -8.49
N ALA A 10 24.48 -14.95 -7.89
CA ALA A 10 25.73 -15.16 -8.63
C ALA A 10 25.58 -16.17 -9.78
N GLU A 11 24.61 -17.08 -9.71
CA GLU A 11 24.46 -18.17 -10.66
C GLU A 11 23.26 -17.98 -11.58
N GLN A 12 22.18 -17.33 -11.11
CA GLN A 12 20.88 -17.37 -11.78
C GLN A 12 20.05 -16.10 -11.55
N THR A 13 19.08 -15.88 -12.44
CA THR A 13 18.09 -14.81 -12.29
C THR A 13 16.68 -15.41 -12.22
N PHE A 14 15.95 -15.01 -11.19
CA PHE A 14 14.56 -15.39 -10.96
C PHE A 14 13.66 -14.17 -11.24
N SER A 15 12.58 -14.38 -11.98
CA SER A 15 11.60 -13.34 -12.25
C SER A 15 10.20 -13.84 -11.94
N ASN A 16 9.42 -13.02 -11.25
CA ASN A 16 8.02 -13.28 -10.95
C ASN A 16 7.21 -12.04 -11.32
N THR A 17 6.06 -12.25 -11.98
CA THR A 17 5.09 -11.20 -12.30
C THR A 17 3.75 -11.53 -11.67
N THR A 18 3.15 -10.54 -11.00
CA THR A 18 1.82 -10.64 -10.43
C THR A 18 0.96 -9.44 -10.82
N SER A 19 -0.36 -9.64 -10.83
CA SER A 19 -1.31 -8.56 -11.05
C SER A 19 -1.59 -7.84 -9.74
N LEU A 20 -1.37 -6.53 -9.72
CA LEU A 20 -1.78 -5.65 -8.64
C LEU A 20 -3.18 -5.12 -8.88
N TYR A 21 -3.97 -5.14 -7.80
CA TYR A 21 -5.25 -4.47 -7.71
C TYR A 21 -5.04 -3.03 -7.25
N PRO A 22 -5.23 -2.02 -8.11
CA PRO A 22 -5.06 -0.63 -7.73
C PRO A 22 -6.17 -0.23 -6.75
N VAL A 23 -5.78 0.29 -5.59
CA VAL A 23 -6.72 0.79 -4.59
C VAL A 23 -6.35 2.21 -4.22
N THR A 24 -7.34 3.10 -4.21
CA THR A 24 -7.17 4.49 -3.76
C THR A 24 -7.49 4.61 -2.27
N SER A 25 -6.97 5.64 -1.59
CA SER A 25 -7.36 5.94 -0.21
C SER A 25 -8.88 6.08 -0.07
N LYS A 26 -9.54 6.70 -1.05
CA LYS A 26 -11.01 6.85 -1.11
C LYS A 26 -11.77 5.52 -1.11
N GLN A 27 -11.18 4.44 -1.63
CA GLN A 27 -11.78 3.10 -1.64
C GLN A 27 -11.39 2.29 -0.40
N LEU A 28 -10.13 2.42 0.04
CA LEU A 28 -9.58 1.66 1.15
C LEU A 28 -10.19 2.07 2.51
N LEU A 29 -10.36 3.37 2.74
CA LEU A 29 -10.90 3.92 3.98
C LEU A 29 -12.32 3.38 4.32
N PRO A 30 -13.30 3.43 3.39
CA PRO A 30 -14.61 2.84 3.62
C PRO A 30 -14.55 1.33 3.87
N ALA A 31 -13.72 0.59 3.12
CA ALA A 31 -13.60 -0.86 3.28
C ALA A 31 -13.12 -1.22 4.69
N LEU A 32 -12.11 -0.53 5.21
CA LEU A 32 -11.61 -0.73 6.58
C LEU A 32 -12.68 -0.41 7.63
N ARG A 33 -13.41 0.71 7.48
CA ARG A 33 -14.51 1.05 8.40
C ARG A 33 -15.61 -0.02 8.39
N ASN A 34 -15.96 -0.55 7.21
CA ASN A 34 -16.95 -1.62 7.08
C ASN A 34 -16.47 -2.94 7.71
N CYS A 35 -15.16 -3.17 7.81
CA CYS A 35 -14.58 -4.30 8.54
C CYS A 35 -14.59 -4.11 10.07
N GLY A 36 -15.09 -2.98 10.59
CA GLY A 36 -15.24 -2.74 12.03
C GLY A 36 -14.02 -2.08 12.70
N PHE A 37 -13.08 -1.51 11.93
CA PHE A 37 -12.03 -0.68 12.50
C PHE A 37 -12.61 0.67 12.95
N GLN A 38 -12.42 1.00 14.23
CA GLN A 38 -12.97 2.20 14.87
C GLN A 38 -12.15 3.46 14.55
N SER A 39 -10.83 3.33 14.48
CA SER A 39 -9.94 4.41 14.04
C SER A 39 -9.21 4.02 12.77
N VAL A 40 -9.15 4.95 11.81
CA VAL A 40 -8.38 4.81 10.57
C VAL A 40 -7.67 6.14 10.30
N GLU A 41 -6.35 6.12 10.41
CA GLU A 41 -5.45 7.27 10.24
C GLU A 41 -4.65 7.10 8.93
N LEU A 42 -4.40 8.20 8.21
CA LEU A 42 -3.60 8.20 6.96
C LEU A 42 -2.36 9.07 7.09
N TYR A 43 -1.25 8.54 6.55
CA TYR A 43 0.03 9.23 6.47
C TYR A 43 0.65 9.14 5.08
N GLY A 44 1.48 10.12 4.76
CA GLY A 44 2.16 10.25 3.46
C GLY A 44 3.50 9.51 3.37
N ASN A 45 4.05 9.09 4.51
CA ASN A 45 5.33 8.40 4.66
C ASN A 45 5.42 7.68 6.01
N PHE A 46 6.53 6.97 6.26
CA PHE A 46 6.72 6.17 7.46
C PHE A 46 7.03 7.02 8.72
N GLU A 47 7.40 8.28 8.52
CA GLU A 47 7.61 9.30 9.55
C GLU A 47 6.29 9.87 10.10
N LYS A 48 5.15 9.46 9.53
CA LYS A 48 3.79 9.89 9.87
C LYS A 48 3.46 11.33 9.46
N ASP A 49 4.06 11.83 8.39
CA ASP A 49 3.65 13.11 7.82
C ASP A 49 2.20 13.03 7.32
N PRO A 50 1.45 14.16 7.37
CA PRO A 50 0.09 14.19 6.85
C PRO A 50 0.02 13.71 5.40
N TYR A 51 -0.95 12.85 5.11
CA TYR A 51 -1.20 12.41 3.74
C TYR A 51 -1.71 13.57 2.86
N SER A 52 -1.18 13.66 1.63
CA SER A 52 -1.63 14.57 0.58
C SER A 52 -1.54 13.88 -0.78
N LEU A 53 -2.11 14.50 -1.83
CA LEU A 53 -1.99 13.99 -3.21
C LEU A 53 -0.54 13.96 -3.71
N ASN A 54 0.36 14.72 -3.08
CA ASN A 54 1.78 14.79 -3.42
C ASN A 54 2.65 13.88 -2.54
N SER A 55 2.03 13.11 -1.62
CA SER A 55 2.76 12.19 -0.77
C SER A 55 3.34 11.03 -1.58
N ALA A 56 4.54 10.57 -1.19
CA ALA A 56 5.21 9.46 -1.86
C ALA A 56 4.50 8.11 -1.66
N ALA A 57 3.72 7.97 -0.58
CA ALA A 57 2.98 6.77 -0.26
C ALA A 57 1.63 7.07 0.41
N VAL A 58 0.79 6.03 0.47
CA VAL A 58 -0.40 5.98 1.32
C VAL A 58 -0.11 4.96 2.42
N ILE A 59 0.10 5.44 3.65
CA ILE A 59 0.22 4.58 4.83
C ILE A 59 -1.07 4.69 5.63
N VAL A 60 -1.63 3.53 6.01
CA VAL A 60 -2.87 3.48 6.79
C VAL A 60 -2.60 2.77 8.10
N VAL A 61 -3.03 3.39 9.20
CA VAL A 61 -3.06 2.77 10.53
C VAL A 61 -4.51 2.58 10.94
N ALA A 62 -4.96 1.33 11.06
CA ALA A 62 -6.31 0.97 11.46
C ALA A 62 -6.29 0.29 12.84
N LYS A 63 -7.17 0.70 13.76
CA LYS A 63 -7.29 0.15 15.12
C LYS A 63 -8.73 -0.31 15.35
N LYS A 64 -8.88 -1.48 15.99
CA LYS A 64 -10.17 -2.06 16.35
C LYS A 64 -10.79 -1.32 17.54
#